data_AF-A0A0C3MDV1-F1
#
_entry.id   AF-A0A0C3MDV1-F1
#
_cell.length_a   1.000
_cell.length_b   1.000
_cell.length_c   1.000
_cell.angle_alpha   90.00
_cell.angle_beta   90.00
_cell.angle_gamma   90.00
#
_symmetry.space_group_name_H-M   'P 1'
#
loop_
_entity.id
_entity.type
_entity.pdbx_description
1 polymer ?
#
loop_
_entity_poly.entity_id
_entity_poly.type
_entity_poly.pdbx_seq_one_letter_code
_entity_poly.pdbx_strand_id
1 'polypeptide(L)'
;VVWRLILTITPGRFPFIVRPIARGICNTLVTRMIDNRLAQNRDLIEDHLKKYPGGWFAGGSEPTAADFLMIFPIEIFASHTHIPVPDSFEVYVKMVHDRPAYKRALEKGGSYAYAKP
;
A
#
# COMPACT_ATOMS: atom_id res chain seq x y z
N VAL A 1 -3.14 7.77 -2.65
CA VAL A 1 -2.26 7.70 -3.84
C VAL A 1 -2.63 8.75 -4.91
N VAL A 2 -3.89 8.85 -5.36
CA VAL A 2 -4.31 9.83 -6.40
C VAL A 2 -3.97 11.29 -6.04
N TRP A 3 -4.31 11.73 -4.83
CA TRP A 3 -3.97 13.09 -4.37
C TRP A 3 -2.47 13.41 -4.43
N ARG A 4 -1.61 12.41 -4.19
CA ARG A 4 -0.16 12.57 -4.29
C ARG A 4 0.23 12.89 -5.72
N LEU A 5 -0.28 12.11 -6.68
CA LEU A 5 -0.05 12.33 -8.11
C LEU A 5 -0.48 13.74 -8.54
N ILE A 6 -1.67 14.16 -8.14
CA ILE A 6 -2.19 15.51 -8.44
C ILE A 6 -1.23 16.58 -7.91
N LEU A 7 -0.85 16.50 -6.63
CA LEU A 7 0.03 17.48 -6.00
C LEU A 7 1.46 17.44 -6.55
N THR A 8 1.94 16.30 -7.05
CA THR A 8 3.26 16.20 -7.68
C THR A 8 3.29 16.82 -9.08
N ILE A 9 2.23 16.69 -9.87
CA ILE A 9 2.15 17.23 -11.23
C ILE A 9 1.81 18.72 -11.23
N THR A 10 0.99 19.17 -10.28
CA THR A 10 0.45 20.54 -10.21
C THR A 10 1.50 21.66 -10.30
N PRO A 11 2.64 21.62 -9.57
CA PRO A 11 3.69 22.64 -9.67
C PRO A 11 4.23 22.85 -11.09
N GLY A 12 4.23 21.80 -11.92
CA GLY A 12 4.70 21.88 -13.32
C GLY A 12 3.82 22.75 -14.22
N ARG A 13 2.58 23.03 -13.82
CA ARG A 13 1.63 23.87 -14.56
C ARG A 13 1.76 25.36 -14.26
N PHE A 14 2.58 25.75 -13.29
CA PHE A 14 2.82 27.14 -12.94
C PHE A 14 3.96 27.77 -13.76
N PRO A 15 3.90 29.09 -14.05
CA PRO A 15 5.01 29.85 -14.64
C PRO A 15 6.30 29.71 -13.84
N PHE A 16 7.45 29.80 -14.51
CA PHE A 16 8.77 29.54 -13.91
C PHE A 16 9.04 30.34 -12.62
N ILE A 17 8.59 31.60 -12.56
CA ILE A 17 8.82 32.52 -11.43
C ILE A 17 8.11 32.04 -10.14
N VAL A 18 6.86 31.56 -10.25
CA VAL A 18 6.04 31.16 -9.09
C VAL A 18 6.10 29.65 -8.81
N ARG A 19 6.63 28.87 -9.76
CA ARG A 19 6.84 27.42 -9.64
C ARG A 19 7.56 26.97 -8.36
N PRO A 20 8.65 27.60 -7.86
CA PRO A 20 9.31 27.15 -6.64
C PRO A 20 8.40 27.28 -5.41
N ILE A 21 7.59 28.34 -5.33
CA ILE A 21 6.64 28.56 -4.24
C ILE A 21 5.54 27.49 -4.30
N ALA A 22 4.94 27.28 -5.48
CA ALA A 22 3.92 26.25 -5.69
C ALA A 22 4.43 24.85 -5.32
N ARG A 23 5.69 24.54 -5.67
CA ARG A 23 6.35 23.27 -5.30
C ARG A 23 6.49 23.13 -3.79
N GLY A 24 6.90 24.19 -3.07
CA GLY A 24 7.01 24.18 -1.62
C GLY A 24 5.67 23.89 -0.92
N ILE A 25 4.59 24.54 -1.38
CA ILE A 25 3.24 24.31 -0.85
C ILE A 25 2.77 22.88 -1.13
N CYS A 26 2.88 22.42 -2.39
CA CYS A 26 2.44 21.09 -2.76
C CYS A 26 3.20 19.99 -2.01
N ASN A 27 4.53 20.13 -1.86
CA ASN A 27 5.33 19.20 -1.07
C ASN A 27 4.89 19.18 0.39
N THR A 28 4.62 20.35 0.99
CA THR A 28 4.11 20.42 2.36
C THR A 28 2.79 19.69 2.53
N LEU A 29 1.87 19.83 1.56
CA LEU A 29 0.59 19.11 1.56
C LEU A 29 0.78 17.60 1.40
N VAL A 30 1.66 17.16 0.51
CA VAL A 30 2.02 15.74 0.35
C VAL A 30 2.52 15.17 1.68
N THR A 31 3.52 15.80 2.29
CA THR A 31 4.09 15.30 3.55
C THR A 31 3.07 15.31 4.69
N ARG A 32 2.42 16.45 4.94
CA ARG A 32 1.56 16.63 6.12
C ARG A 32 0.23 15.90 6.02
N MET A 33 -0.36 15.83 4.82
CA MET A 33 -1.71 15.26 4.66
C MET A 33 -1.69 13.84 4.12
N ILE A 34 -0.74 13.49 3.26
CA ILE A 34 -0.72 12.18 2.60
C ILE A 34 0.23 11.24 3.32
N ASP A 35 1.51 11.60 3.44
CA ASP A 35 2.52 10.68 3.98
C ASP A 35 2.24 10.36 5.46
N ASN A 36 1.89 11.36 6.26
CA ASN A 36 1.49 11.13 7.66
C ASN A 36 0.29 10.18 7.80
N ARG A 37 -0.73 10.31 6.93
CA ARG A 37 -1.90 9.43 6.97
C ARG A 37 -1.57 8.02 6.50
N LEU A 38 -0.70 7.89 5.51
CA LEU A 38 -0.21 6.59 5.05
C LEU A 38 0.59 5.88 6.14
N ALA A 39 1.45 6.62 6.86
CA ALA A 39 2.21 6.08 7.99
C ALA A 39 1.28 5.62 9.12
N GLN A 40 0.31 6.44 9.50
CA GLN A 40 -0.70 6.09 10.50
C GLN A 40 -1.51 4.85 10.10
N ASN A 41 -1.98 4.77 8.85
CA ASN A 41 -2.71 3.60 8.38
C ASN A 41 -1.83 2.35 8.34
N ARG A 42 -0.57 2.48 7.93
CA ARG A 42 0.40 1.39 8.00
C ARG A 42 0.54 0.89 9.44
N ASP A 43 0.72 1.79 10.40
CA ASP A 43 0.86 1.43 11.82
C ASP A 43 -0.38 0.71 12.36
N LEU A 44 -1.57 1.20 12.01
CA LEU A 44 -2.82 0.53 12.38
C LEU A 44 -2.94 -0.88 11.81
N ILE A 45 -2.56 -1.06 10.54
CA ILE A 45 -2.58 -2.39 9.89
C ILE A 45 -1.51 -3.29 10.52
N GLU A 46 -0.31 -2.77 10.77
CA GLU A 46 0.78 -3.50 11.41
C GLU A 46 0.39 -3.99 12.81
N ASP A 47 -0.15 -3.11 13.64
CA ASP A 47 -0.62 -3.43 14.98
C ASP A 47 -1.75 -4.46 14.95
N HIS A 48 -2.59 -4.43 13.92
CA HIS A 48 -3.62 -5.44 13.72
C HIS A 48 -3.04 -6.80 13.30
N LEU A 49 -2.14 -6.83 12.32
CA LEU A 49 -1.49 -8.06 11.85
C LEU A 49 -0.65 -8.71 12.96
N LYS A 50 -0.04 -7.93 13.86
CA LYS A 50 0.67 -8.44 15.04
C LYS A 50 -0.21 -9.24 16.01
N LYS A 51 -1.53 -9.04 16.01
CA LYS A 51 -2.47 -9.85 16.81
C LYS A 51 -2.59 -11.28 16.29
N TYR A 52 -2.33 -11.49 15.01
CA TYR A 52 -2.44 -12.78 14.32
C TYR A 52 -1.21 -13.03 13.45
N PRO A 53 -0.02 -13.25 14.03
CA PRO A 53 1.22 -13.42 13.25
C PRO A 53 1.10 -14.60 12.29
N GLY A 54 1.18 -14.34 10.98
CA GLY A 54 1.03 -15.37 9.95
C GLY A 54 -0.40 -15.93 9.83
N GLY A 55 -1.39 -15.29 10.44
CA GLY A 55 -2.82 -15.63 10.34
C GLY A 55 -3.58 -14.71 9.38
N TRP A 56 -4.88 -14.99 9.21
CA TRP A 56 -5.78 -14.16 8.41
C TRP A 56 -6.04 -12.81 9.08
N PHE A 57 -6.29 -11.79 8.27
CA PHE A 57 -6.62 -10.44 8.72
C PHE A 57 -7.85 -10.45 9.63
N ALA A 58 -8.83 -11.32 9.39
CA ALA A 58 -10.01 -11.44 10.26
C ALA A 58 -9.76 -12.26 11.55
N GLY A 59 -8.58 -12.88 11.72
CA GLY A 59 -8.22 -13.68 12.90
C GLY A 59 -8.87 -15.07 12.99
N GLY A 60 -9.62 -15.50 11.97
CA GLY A 60 -10.22 -16.83 11.88
C GLY A 60 -9.27 -17.90 11.33
N SER A 61 -9.78 -19.12 11.14
CA SER A 61 -9.04 -20.22 10.50
C SER A 61 -9.01 -20.14 8.98
N GLU A 62 -9.98 -19.44 8.38
CA GLU A 62 -10.15 -19.30 6.93
C GLU A 62 -10.15 -17.82 6.53
N PRO A 63 -9.73 -17.49 5.29
CA PRO A 63 -9.76 -16.12 4.79
C PRO A 63 -11.19 -15.66 4.59
N THR A 64 -11.40 -14.37 4.81
CA THR A 64 -12.69 -13.72 4.65
C THR A 64 -12.60 -12.65 3.56
N ALA A 65 -13.72 -11.98 3.27
CA ALA A 65 -13.74 -10.82 2.39
C ALA A 65 -12.73 -9.72 2.83
N ALA A 66 -12.44 -9.61 4.13
CA ALA A 66 -11.44 -8.67 4.62
C ALA A 66 -10.04 -8.97 4.05
N ASP A 67 -9.66 -10.23 3.94
CA ASP A 67 -8.36 -10.64 3.38
C ASP A 67 -8.25 -10.30 1.90
N PHE A 68 -9.32 -10.53 1.14
CA PHE A 68 -9.36 -10.18 -0.28
C PHE A 68 -9.28 -8.66 -0.52
N LEU A 69 -9.83 -7.85 0.39
CA LEU A 69 -9.73 -6.39 0.32
C LEU A 69 -8.36 -5.88 0.77
N MET A 70 -7.75 -6.54 1.77
CA MET A 70 -6.51 -6.07 2.40
C MET A 70 -5.25 -6.54 1.68
N ILE A 71 -5.27 -7.66 0.96
CA ILE A 71 -4.09 -8.15 0.25
C ILE A 71 -3.55 -7.11 -0.74
N PHE A 72 -4.42 -6.51 -1.56
CA PHE A 72 -4.00 -5.55 -2.58
C PHE A 72 -3.28 -4.31 -2.00
N PRO A 73 -3.87 -3.53 -1.07
CA PRO A 73 -3.20 -2.34 -0.53
C PRO A 73 -1.90 -2.67 0.19
N ILE A 74 -1.78 -3.86 0.81
CA ILE A 74 -0.56 -4.33 1.46
C ILE A 74 0.52 -4.66 0.42
N GLU A 75 0.17 -5.39 -0.66
CA GLU A 75 1.09 -5.72 -1.77
C GLU A 75 1.68 -4.48 -2.45
N ILE A 76 0.85 -3.46 -2.69
CA ILE A 76 1.26 -2.29 -3.45
C ILE A 76 1.89 -1.18 -2.59
N PHE A 77 1.90 -1.32 -1.26
CA PHE A 77 2.32 -0.24 -0.36
C PHE A 77 3.78 0.18 -0.62
N ALA A 78 4.67 -0.79 -0.81
CA ALA A 78 6.09 -0.57 -1.09
C ALA A 78 6.33 0.16 -2.43
N SER A 79 5.52 -0.16 -3.45
CA SER A 79 5.73 0.38 -4.81
C SER A 79 5.15 1.79 -4.98
N HIS A 80 4.22 2.21 -4.10
CA HIS A 80 3.50 3.48 -4.24
C HIS A 80 3.83 4.52 -3.17
N THR A 81 4.63 4.13 -2.17
CA THR A 81 5.02 4.99 -1.06
C THR A 81 6.52 4.86 -0.79
N HIS A 82 7.11 5.85 -0.10
CA HIS A 82 8.49 5.78 0.38
C HIS A 82 8.55 5.44 1.88
N ILE A 83 7.41 5.06 2.45
CA ILE A 83 7.27 4.78 3.87
C ILE A 83 7.75 3.35 4.10
N PRO A 84 8.57 3.10 5.14
CA PRO A 84 9.07 1.76 5.43
C PRO A 84 7.92 0.75 5.58
N VAL A 85 8.09 -0.40 4.94
CA VAL A 85 7.16 -1.53 5.01
C VAL A 85 7.51 -2.39 6.23
N PRO A 86 6.56 -2.70 7.12
CA PRO A 86 6.81 -3.58 8.25
C PRO A 86 6.93 -5.05 7.83
N ASP A 87 7.72 -5.84 8.55
CA ASP A 87 7.87 -7.29 8.32
C ASP A 87 6.53 -8.04 8.35
N SER A 88 5.56 -7.57 9.14
CA SER A 88 4.22 -8.18 9.22
C SER A 88 3.47 -8.16 7.90
N PHE A 89 3.72 -7.17 7.03
CA PHE A 89 3.12 -7.07 5.71
C PHE A 89 3.69 -8.16 4.81
N GLU A 90 5.01 -8.35 4.83
CA GLU A 90 5.69 -9.39 4.04
C GLU A 90 5.24 -10.80 4.47
N VAL A 91 5.17 -11.04 5.78
CA VAL A 91 4.68 -12.31 6.35
C VAL A 91 3.24 -12.58 5.90
N TYR A 92 2.36 -11.58 5.98
CA TYR A 92 0.97 -11.72 5.56
C TYR A 92 0.85 -12.01 4.06
N VAL A 93 1.51 -11.20 3.21
CA VAL A 93 1.49 -11.37 1.75
C VAL A 93 2.00 -12.74 1.34
N LYS A 94 3.13 -13.16 1.91
CA LYS A 94 3.71 -14.48 1.65
C LYS A 94 2.73 -15.61 1.98
N MET A 95 2.09 -15.54 3.15
CA MET A 95 1.09 -16.52 3.56
C MET A 95 -0.09 -16.60 2.57
N VAL A 96 -0.56 -15.46 2.05
CA VAL A 96 -1.63 -15.44 1.03
C VAL A 96 -1.15 -16.02 -0.31
N HIS A 97 0.07 -15.68 -0.75
CA HIS A 97 0.64 -16.15 -2.01
C HIS A 97 0.97 -17.64 -2.02
N ASP A 98 1.33 -18.19 -0.86
CA ASP A 98 1.68 -19.61 -0.72
C ASP A 98 0.48 -20.56 -0.92
N ARG A 99 -0.74 -20.03 -0.83
CA ARG A 99 -1.97 -20.82 -0.97
C ARG A 99 -2.06 -21.49 -2.36
N PRO A 100 -2.37 -22.79 -2.42
CA PRO A 100 -2.65 -23.46 -3.69
C PRO A 100 -3.79 -22.81 -4.49
N ALA A 101 -4.80 -22.28 -3.79
CA ALA A 101 -5.91 -21.57 -4.44
C ALA A 101 -5.48 -20.26 -5.10
N TYR A 102 -4.54 -19.51 -4.49
CA TYR A 102 -4.00 -18.28 -5.07
C TYR A 102 -3.18 -18.58 -6.33
N LYS A 103 -2.32 -19.59 -6.27
CA LYS A 103 -1.53 -20.05 -7.42
C LYS A 103 -2.41 -20.49 -8.60
N ARG A 104 -3.45 -21.29 -8.34
CA ARG A 104 -4.46 -21.65 -9.37
C ARG A 104 -5.20 -20.43 -9.93
N ALA A 105 -5.47 -19.43 -9.10
CA ALA A 105 -6.12 -18.20 -9.55
C ALA A 105 -5.20 -17.41 -10.49
N LEU A 106 -3.90 -17.34 -10.21
CA LEU A 106 -2.91 -16.73 -11.10
C LEU A 106 -2.76 -17.48 -12.43
N GLU A 107 -2.72 -18.81 -12.40
CA GLU A 107 -2.66 -19.63 -13.63
C GLU A 107 -3.83 -19.34 -14.57
N LYS A 108 -5.03 -19.13 -14.02
CA LYS A 108 -6.24 -18.80 -14.78
C LYS A 108 -6.35 -17.32 -15.15
N GLY A 109 -5.94 -16.44 -14.25
CA GLY A 109 -6.07 -14.98 -14.37
C GLY A 109 -4.96 -14.31 -15.17
N GLY A 110 -3.84 -15.01 -15.40
CA GLY A 110 -2.68 -14.49 -16.11
C GLY A 110 -1.73 -13.70 -15.21
N SER A 111 -0.81 -12.96 -15.86
CA SER A 111 0.26 -12.23 -15.16
C SER A 111 -0.30 -11.16 -14.22
N TYR A 112 0.06 -11.24 -12.94
CA TYR A 112 -0.27 -10.23 -11.95
C TYR A 112 0.99 -9.50 -11.49
N ALA A 113 1.01 -8.18 -11.67
CA ALA A 113 2.22 -7.36 -11.46
C ALA A 113 2.75 -7.36 -10.01
N TYR A 114 1.92 -7.75 -9.04
CA TYR A 114 2.24 -7.71 -7.62
C TYR A 114 2.37 -9.09 -6.96
N ALA A 115 2.10 -10.18 -7.69
CA ALA A 115 2.55 -11.52 -7.31
C ALA A 115 3.96 -11.73 -7.86
N LYS A 116 4.96 -11.22 -7.13
CA LYS A 116 6.35 -11.58 -7.41
C LYS A 116 6.61 -13.01 -6.91
N PRO A 117 7.40 -13.81 -7.66
CA PRO A 117 7.75 -15.17 -7.27
C PRO A 117 8.59 -15.23 -5.98
#